data_AF-A0A846Q0M0-F1
#
_entry.id   AF-A0A846Q0M0-F1
#
_cell.length_a   1.000
_cell.length_b   1.000
_cell.length_c   1.000
_cell.angle_alpha   90.00
_cell.angle_beta   90.00
_cell.angle_gamma   90.00
#
_symmetry.space_group_name_H-M   'P 1'
#
loop_
_entity.id
_entity.type
_entity.pdbx_description
1 polymer ?
#
loop_
_entity_poly.entity_id
_entity_poly.type
_entity_poly.pdbx_seq_one_letter_code
_entity_poly.pdbx_strand_id
1 'polypeptide(L)'
;YDLFKDLAGSMTRIKPSFLASSLTETIKSLEKEGYDVSCLTEETLREIFQAVEKAQTAKESFMELMKFLSRNKEKSVTEALEALELEMLGRERLEEIVEQVITLNQDLAKEADPRSLSKLIGLVMSTVRGRADPKVVTKIVKERVKKG
;
A
#
# COMPACT_ATOMS: atom_id res chain seq x y z
N TYR A 1 -9.10 13.93 -20.11
CA TYR A 1 -7.68 14.21 -19.84
C TYR A 1 -7.49 15.20 -18.68
N ASP A 2 -8.54 15.88 -18.23
CA ASP A 2 -8.42 16.92 -17.20
C ASP A 2 -8.13 16.36 -15.81
N LEU A 3 -8.76 15.25 -15.41
CA LEU A 3 -8.44 14.56 -14.14
C LEU A 3 -6.94 14.26 -13.99
N PHE A 4 -6.31 13.68 -15.02
CA PHE A 4 -4.87 13.39 -14.97
C PHE A 4 -4.02 14.65 -14.79
N LYS A 5 -4.32 15.73 -15.54
CA LYS A 5 -3.58 16.99 -15.46
C LYS A 5 -3.72 17.62 -14.07
N ASP A 6 -4.93 17.63 -13.52
CA ASP A 6 -5.21 18.15 -12.19
C ASP A 6 -4.45 17.38 -11.10
N LEU A 7 -4.50 16.04 -11.16
CA LEU A 7 -3.80 15.19 -10.20
C LEU A 7 -2.28 15.36 -10.32
N ALA A 8 -1.74 15.34 -11.55
CA ALA A 8 -0.31 15.50 -11.79
C ALA A 8 0.21 16.90 -11.40
N GLY A 9 -0.63 17.94 -11.49
CA GLY A 9 -0.29 19.30 -11.06
C GLY A 9 -0.40 19.54 -9.55
N SER A 10 -1.18 18.73 -8.83
CA SER A 10 -1.46 18.91 -7.41
C SER A 10 -0.68 17.96 -6.49
N MET A 11 -0.17 16.85 -7.02
CA MET A 11 0.48 15.78 -6.26
C MET A 11 2.01 15.87 -6.33
N THR A 12 2.65 15.66 -5.19
CA THR A 12 4.11 15.77 -5.03
C THR A 12 4.78 14.44 -4.72
N ARG A 13 4.08 13.52 -4.04
CA ARG A 13 4.63 12.20 -3.67
C ARG A 13 4.35 11.14 -4.73
N ILE A 14 3.24 11.30 -5.46
CA ILE A 14 2.82 10.37 -6.49
C ILE A 14 3.49 10.72 -7.83
N LYS A 15 4.10 9.72 -8.47
CA LYS A 15 4.70 9.90 -9.80
C LYS A 15 3.62 9.98 -10.88
N PRO A 16 3.75 10.85 -11.89
CA PRO A 16 2.81 10.91 -13.02
C PRO A 16 2.63 9.58 -13.75
N SER A 17 3.68 8.75 -13.82
CA SER A 17 3.58 7.41 -14.43
C SER A 17 2.60 6.49 -13.71
N PHE A 18 2.53 6.58 -12.37
CA PHE A 18 1.56 5.82 -11.58
C PHE A 18 0.14 6.31 -11.79
N LEU A 19 -0.07 7.64 -11.86
CA LEU A 19 -1.38 8.21 -12.20
C LEU A 19 -1.85 7.72 -13.58
N ALA A 20 -0.95 7.77 -14.57
CA ALA A 20 -1.27 7.35 -15.93
C ALA A 20 -1.63 5.87 -16.02
N SER A 21 -0.82 4.98 -15.44
CA SER A 21 -1.10 3.53 -15.47
C SER A 21 -2.35 3.18 -14.65
N SER A 22 -2.60 3.86 -13.53
CA SER A 22 -3.79 3.65 -12.71
C SER A 22 -5.07 4.05 -13.46
N LEU A 23 -5.09 5.25 -14.07
CA LEU A 23 -6.25 5.76 -14.80
C LEU A 23 -6.50 5.07 -16.15
N THR A 24 -5.53 4.31 -16.68
CA THR A 24 -5.67 3.66 -17.99
C THR A 24 -5.64 2.15 -17.89
N GLU A 25 -4.57 1.56 -17.39
CA GLU A 25 -4.37 0.12 -17.34
C GLU A 25 -5.20 -0.52 -16.23
N THR A 26 -5.21 0.07 -15.03
CA THR A 26 -5.90 -0.53 -13.88
C THR A 26 -7.42 -0.52 -14.07
N ILE A 27 -8.00 0.61 -14.50
CA ILE A 27 -9.45 0.69 -14.79
C ILE A 27 -9.84 -0.34 -15.86
N LYS A 28 -9.07 -0.44 -16.96
CA LYS A 28 -9.32 -1.44 -18.01
C LYS A 28 -9.19 -2.88 -17.50
N SER A 29 -8.27 -3.15 -16.57
CA SER A 29 -8.13 -4.48 -15.96
C SER A 29 -9.37 -4.84 -15.15
N LEU A 30 -9.88 -3.90 -14.35
CA LEU A 30 -11.07 -4.11 -13.52
C LEU A 30 -12.32 -4.38 -14.37
N GLU A 31 -12.51 -3.62 -15.45
CA GLU A 31 -13.61 -3.83 -16.38
C GLU A 31 -13.56 -5.25 -16.99
N LYS A 32 -12.37 -5.71 -17.40
CA LYS A 32 -12.15 -7.09 -17.91
C LYS A 32 -12.38 -8.17 -16.86
N GLU A 33 -12.05 -7.88 -15.60
CA GLU A 33 -12.32 -8.75 -14.45
C GLU A 33 -13.81 -8.75 -14.03
N GLY A 34 -14.66 -7.97 -14.71
CA GLY A 34 -16.10 -7.92 -14.48
C GLY A 34 -16.54 -6.97 -13.36
N TYR A 35 -15.67 -6.06 -12.92
CA TYR A 35 -16.04 -5.01 -11.96
C TYR A 35 -16.77 -3.87 -12.67
N ASP A 36 -17.78 -3.31 -12.00
CA ASP A 36 -18.50 -2.16 -12.49
C ASP A 36 -17.69 -0.87 -12.27
N VAL A 37 -16.90 -0.50 -13.28
CA VAL A 37 -16.05 0.69 -13.24
C VAL A 37 -16.85 2.01 -13.33
N SER A 38 -18.14 1.97 -13.67
CA SER A 38 -18.99 3.18 -13.71
C SER A 38 -19.17 3.84 -12.34
N CYS A 39 -18.96 3.06 -11.26
CA CYS A 39 -19.01 3.53 -9.88
C CYS A 39 -17.77 4.34 -9.47
N LEU A 40 -16.66 4.15 -10.18
CA LEU A 40 -15.38 4.80 -9.90
C LEU A 40 -15.38 6.19 -10.56
N THR A 41 -16.18 7.09 -10.00
CA THR A 41 -16.30 8.46 -10.48
C THR A 41 -14.95 9.19 -10.39
N GLU A 42 -14.80 10.29 -11.13
CA GLU A 42 -13.60 11.12 -11.01
C GLU A 42 -13.36 11.61 -9.58
N GLU A 43 -14.42 11.88 -8.82
CA GLU A 43 -14.36 12.29 -7.41
C GLU A 43 -13.78 11.16 -6.55
N THR A 44 -14.32 9.94 -6.67
CA THR A 44 -13.79 8.76 -5.97
C THR A 44 -12.32 8.51 -6.31
N LEU A 45 -11.95 8.62 -7.59
CA LEU A 45 -10.56 8.46 -8.02
C LEU A 45 -9.66 9.54 -7.39
N ARG A 46 -10.10 10.81 -7.36
CA ARG A 46 -9.38 11.89 -6.69
C ARG A 46 -9.17 11.57 -5.21
N GLU A 47 -10.20 11.12 -4.50
CA GLU A 47 -10.11 10.75 -3.10
C GLU A 47 -9.10 9.62 -2.85
N ILE A 48 -9.11 8.56 -3.66
CA ILE A 48 -8.15 7.45 -3.53
C ILE A 48 -6.72 7.98 -3.71
N PHE A 49 -6.46 8.77 -4.75
CA PHE A 49 -5.11 9.32 -4.95
C PHE A 49 -4.72 10.33 -3.86
N GLN A 50 -5.68 11.10 -3.33
CA GLN A 50 -5.42 11.97 -2.19
C GLN A 50 -5.05 11.19 -0.93
N ALA A 51 -5.69 10.04 -0.68
CA ALA A 51 -5.34 9.17 0.45
C ALA A 51 -3.90 8.65 0.33
N VAL A 52 -3.48 8.29 -0.89
CA VAL A 52 -2.08 7.90 -1.17
C VAL A 52 -1.12 9.09 -1.00
N GLU A 53 -1.47 10.27 -1.52
CA GLU A 53 -0.64 11.49 -1.43
C GLU A 53 -0.46 11.94 0.04
N LYS A 54 -1.51 11.82 0.85
CA LYS A 54 -1.49 12.11 2.30
C LYS A 54 -0.82 11.02 3.13
N ALA A 55 -0.33 9.96 2.49
CA ALA A 55 0.22 8.77 3.17
C ALA A 55 -0.75 8.16 4.19
N GLN A 56 -2.05 8.20 3.92
CA GLN A 56 -3.06 7.46 4.69
C GLN A 56 -3.04 5.97 4.31
N THR A 57 -2.67 5.68 3.06
CA THR A 57 -2.57 4.32 2.52
C THR A 57 -1.39 4.18 1.55
N ALA A 58 -0.97 2.95 1.30
CA ALA A 58 0.08 2.64 0.35
C ALA A 58 -0.46 2.73 -1.09
N LYS A 59 0.41 2.99 -2.07
CA LYS A 59 0.03 2.96 -3.49
C LYS A 59 -0.36 1.55 -3.94
N GLU A 60 0.20 0.52 -3.29
CA GLU A 60 -0.12 -0.89 -3.50
C GLU A 60 -1.57 -1.21 -3.14
N SER A 61 -2.18 -0.45 -2.22
CA SER A 61 -3.59 -0.58 -1.83
C SER A 61 -4.57 -0.08 -2.91
N PHE A 62 -4.09 0.64 -3.93
CA PHE A 62 -4.94 1.28 -4.95
C PHE A 62 -5.89 0.30 -5.65
N MET A 63 -5.37 -0.85 -6.08
CA MET A 63 -6.17 -1.84 -6.80
C MET A 63 -7.26 -2.45 -5.90
N GLU A 64 -6.95 -2.75 -4.63
CA GLU A 64 -7.93 -3.30 -3.68
C GLU A 64 -9.03 -2.30 -3.36
N LEU A 65 -8.68 -1.03 -3.17
CA LEU A 65 -9.67 0.05 -2.97
C LEU A 65 -10.62 0.17 -4.15
N MET A 66 -10.10 0.17 -5.38
CA MET A 66 -10.95 0.24 -6.59
C MET A 66 -11.87 -0.98 -6.71
N LYS A 67 -11.40 -2.18 -6.39
CA LYS A 67 -12.21 -3.41 -6.38
C LYS A 67 -13.32 -3.36 -5.34
N PHE A 68 -13.05 -2.81 -4.18
CA PHE A 68 -14.05 -2.69 -3.12
C PHE A 68 -15.10 -1.62 -3.46
N LEU A 69 -14.67 -0.43 -3.86
CA LEU A 69 -15.57 0.68 -4.15
C LEU A 69 -16.43 0.44 -5.40
N SER A 70 -15.91 -0.32 -6.38
CA SER A 70 -16.73 -0.76 -7.54
C SER A 70 -17.83 -1.75 -7.16
N ARG A 71 -17.74 -2.43 -6.01
CA ARG A 71 -18.77 -3.33 -5.48
C ARG A 71 -19.66 -2.69 -4.42
N ASN A 72 -19.18 -1.63 -3.75
CA ASN A 72 -19.85 -0.96 -2.64
C ASN A 72 -19.94 0.54 -2.94
N LYS A 73 -20.88 0.93 -3.81
CA LYS A 73 -20.92 2.27 -4.41
C LYS A 73 -21.26 3.37 -3.40
N GLU A 74 -21.93 3.00 -2.31
CA GLU A 74 -22.34 3.86 -1.22
C GLU A 74 -21.24 4.12 -0.19
N LYS A 75 -20.11 3.41 -0.29
CA LYS A 75 -18.99 3.52 0.66
C LYS A 75 -18.02 4.59 0.24
N SER A 76 -17.55 5.36 1.22
CA SER A 76 -16.46 6.32 1.05
C SER A 76 -15.09 5.64 0.97
N VAL A 77 -14.08 6.36 0.47
CA VAL A 77 -12.68 5.86 0.47
C VAL A 77 -12.20 5.57 1.89
N THR A 78 -12.57 6.39 2.88
CA THR A 78 -12.22 6.16 4.29
C THR A 78 -12.83 4.87 4.82
N GLU A 79 -14.12 4.62 4.58
CA GLU A 79 -14.75 3.36 4.99
C GLU A 79 -14.12 2.15 4.29
N ALA A 80 -13.71 2.28 3.03
CA ALA A 80 -13.02 1.22 2.31
C ALA A 80 -11.63 0.93 2.89
N LEU A 81 -10.90 1.95 3.32
CA LEU A 81 -9.60 1.81 3.98
C LEU A 81 -9.73 1.05 5.30
N GLU A 82 -10.71 1.41 6.12
CA GLU A 82 -11.00 0.75 7.39
C GLU A 82 -11.45 -0.71 7.15
N ALA A 83 -12.41 -0.93 6.25
CA ALA A 83 -12.98 -2.26 5.99
C ALA A 83 -11.97 -3.27 5.44
N LEU A 84 -10.95 -2.79 4.71
CA LEU A 84 -9.90 -3.62 4.14
C LEU A 84 -8.60 -3.61 4.98
N GLU A 85 -8.60 -2.89 6.12
CA GLU A 85 -7.42 -2.65 6.93
C GLU A 85 -6.23 -2.09 6.11
N LEU A 86 -6.48 -1.26 5.09
CA LEU A 86 -5.44 -0.80 4.15
C LEU A 86 -4.71 0.48 4.59
N GLU A 87 -5.07 1.01 5.74
CA GLU A 87 -4.42 2.17 6.35
C GLU A 87 -2.94 1.93 6.66
N MET A 88 -2.17 3.01 6.76
CA MET A 88 -0.81 2.94 7.29
C MET A 88 -0.79 2.29 8.66
N LEU A 89 0.11 1.32 8.83
CA LEU A 89 0.26 0.61 10.08
C LEU A 89 0.86 1.52 11.16
N GLY A 90 0.22 1.50 12.33
CA GLY A 90 0.81 1.99 13.56
C GLY A 90 2.04 1.17 13.96
N ARG A 91 2.87 1.76 14.82
CA ARG A 91 4.12 1.16 15.27
C ARG A 91 3.92 -0.22 15.91
N GLU A 92 2.96 -0.36 16.81
CA GLU A 92 2.73 -1.61 17.54
C GLU A 92 2.41 -2.77 16.60
N ARG A 93 1.44 -2.56 15.69
CA ARG A 93 1.06 -3.55 14.69
C ARG A 93 2.21 -3.91 13.75
N LEU A 94 3.03 -2.92 13.37
CA LEU A 94 4.21 -3.18 12.57
C LEU A 94 5.24 -4.05 13.31
N GLU A 95 5.47 -3.79 14.60
CA GLU A 95 6.37 -4.59 15.42
C GLU A 95 5.91 -6.05 15.54
N GLU A 96 4.60 -6.29 15.68
CA GLU A 96 4.03 -7.64 15.67
C GLU A 96 4.31 -8.39 14.37
N ILE A 97 4.09 -7.73 13.22
CA ILE A 97 4.32 -8.33 11.90
C ILE A 97 5.81 -8.62 11.69
N VAL A 98 6.70 -7.71 12.13
CA VAL A 98 8.15 -7.94 12.07
C VAL A 98 8.54 -9.17 12.89
N GLU A 99 8.00 -9.31 14.11
CA GLU A 99 8.28 -10.45 14.97
C GLU A 99 7.81 -11.77 14.33
N GLN A 100 6.62 -11.77 13.73
CA GLN A 100 6.10 -12.94 13.02
C GLN A 100 6.99 -13.33 11.84
N VAL A 101 7.43 -12.36 11.02
CA VAL A 101 8.30 -12.63 9.88
C VAL A 101 9.65 -13.16 10.34
N ILE A 102 10.24 -12.61 11.40
CA ILE A 102 11.51 -13.10 11.97
C ILE A 102 11.33 -14.53 12.50
N THR A 103 10.24 -14.80 13.22
CA THR A 103 9.93 -16.12 13.78
C THR A 103 9.76 -17.18 12.68
N LEU A 104 9.15 -16.82 11.55
CA LEU A 104 9.00 -17.72 10.40
C LEU A 104 10.30 -17.92 9.62
N ASN A 105 11.30 -17.04 9.79
CA ASN A 105 12.54 -17.02 9.02
C ASN A 105 13.77 -17.00 9.94
N GLN A 106 13.77 -17.85 10.97
CA GLN A 106 14.83 -17.85 11.99
C GLN A 106 16.23 -18.03 11.41
N ASP A 107 16.39 -18.80 10.33
CA ASP A 107 17.70 -19.02 9.71
C ASP A 107 18.28 -17.71 9.15
N LEU A 108 17.45 -16.88 8.50
CA LEU A 108 17.87 -15.55 8.04
C LEU A 108 18.18 -14.61 9.21
N ALA A 109 17.47 -14.75 10.32
CA ALA A 109 17.73 -13.95 11.51
C ALA A 109 19.05 -14.35 12.18
N LYS A 110 19.38 -15.65 12.24
CA LYS A 110 20.63 -16.17 12.82
C LYS A 110 21.87 -15.77 12.03
N GLU A 111 21.78 -15.75 10.69
CA GLU A 111 22.90 -15.29 9.85
C GLU A 111 23.28 -13.83 10.15
N ALA A 112 22.27 -12.98 10.37
CA ALA A 112 22.39 -11.57 10.73
C ALA A 112 23.30 -10.72 9.80
N ASP A 113 23.61 -11.21 8.61
CA ASP A 113 24.43 -10.51 7.62
C ASP A 113 23.60 -9.51 6.81
N PRO A 114 24.24 -8.54 6.12
CA PRO A 114 23.53 -7.53 5.34
C PRO A 114 22.54 -8.08 4.31
N ARG A 115 22.84 -9.23 3.69
CA ARG A 115 21.97 -9.86 2.70
C ARG A 115 20.73 -10.45 3.36
N SER A 116 20.88 -11.16 4.46
CA SER A 116 19.75 -11.76 5.18
C SER A 116 18.86 -10.74 5.87
N LEU A 117 19.44 -9.65 6.39
CA LEU A 117 18.67 -8.48 6.84
C LEU A 117 17.87 -7.85 5.68
N SER A 118 18.47 -7.71 4.50
CA SER A 118 17.78 -7.15 3.33
C SER A 118 16.60 -8.04 2.89
N LYS A 119 16.77 -9.37 2.94
CA LYS A 119 15.69 -10.32 2.66
C LYS A 119 14.55 -10.21 3.67
N LEU A 120 14.86 -10.18 4.98
CA LEU A 120 13.86 -10.03 6.04
C LEU A 120 13.07 -8.73 5.88
N ILE A 121 13.75 -7.61 5.61
CA ILE A 121 13.08 -6.33 5.34
C ILE A 121 12.15 -6.45 4.14
N GLY A 122 12.61 -7.10 3.05
CA GLY A 122 11.77 -7.35 1.87
C GLY A 122 10.53 -8.18 2.18
N LEU A 123 10.66 -9.24 2.99
CA LEU A 123 9.54 -10.08 3.42
C LEU A 123 8.53 -9.30 4.26
N VAL A 124 9.00 -8.48 5.21
CA VAL A 124 8.13 -7.59 6.00
C VAL A 124 7.42 -6.62 5.07
N MET A 125 8.15 -5.92 4.19
CA MET A 125 7.58 -4.95 3.25
C MET A 125 6.53 -5.58 2.34
N SER A 126 6.74 -6.82 1.90
CA SER A 126 5.77 -7.58 1.11
C SER A 126 4.53 -7.96 1.93
N THR A 127 4.72 -8.36 3.19
CA THR A 127 3.63 -8.74 4.11
C THR A 127 2.74 -7.54 4.43
N VAL A 128 3.35 -6.38 4.72
CA VAL A 128 2.61 -5.14 4.99
C VAL A 128 2.14 -4.43 3.72
N ARG A 129 2.55 -4.89 2.53
CA ARG A 129 2.22 -4.30 1.21
C ARG A 129 2.49 -2.78 1.16
N GLY A 130 3.65 -2.36 1.66
CA GLY A 130 4.02 -0.93 1.66
C GLY A 130 3.28 -0.05 2.67
N ARG A 131 2.40 -0.60 3.53
CA ARG A 131 1.67 0.13 4.59
C ARG A 131 2.54 0.55 5.79
N ALA A 132 3.85 0.67 5.59
CA ALA A 132 4.79 1.08 6.63
C ALA A 132 5.98 1.81 6.00
N ASP A 133 6.55 2.77 6.73
CA ASP A 133 7.75 3.49 6.29
C ASP A 133 8.95 2.52 6.23
N PRO A 134 9.63 2.37 5.07
CA PRO A 134 10.75 1.45 4.91
C PRO A 134 11.91 1.69 5.88
N LYS A 135 12.15 2.94 6.29
CA LYS A 135 13.18 3.29 7.27
C LYS A 135 12.80 2.80 8.66
N VAL A 136 11.52 2.92 9.03
CA VAL A 136 11.00 2.41 10.30
C VAL A 136 11.07 0.89 10.33
N VAL A 137 10.63 0.21 9.26
CA VAL A 137 10.76 -1.26 9.12
C VAL A 137 12.21 -1.69 9.26
N THR A 138 13.12 -1.05 8.53
CA THR A 138 14.56 -1.34 8.58
C THR A 138 15.12 -1.22 10.00
N LYS A 139 14.72 -0.17 10.73
CA LYS A 139 15.15 0.04 12.10
C LYS A 139 14.67 -1.09 13.02
N ILE A 140 13.37 -1.41 12.99
CA ILE A 140 12.77 -2.43 13.85
C ILE A 140 13.38 -3.80 13.56
N VAL A 141 13.50 -4.20 12.29
CA VAL A 141 14.09 -5.50 11.92
C VAL A 141 15.52 -5.62 12.44
N LYS A 142 16.36 -4.59 12.26
CA LYS A 142 17.74 -4.59 12.76
C LYS A 142 17.81 -4.64 14.28
N GLU A 143 16.92 -3.94 14.98
CA GLU A 143 16.87 -3.95 16.45
C GLU A 143 16.45 -5.32 17.00
N ARG A 144 15.48 -5.99 16.36
CA ARG A 144 15.00 -7.32 16.77
C ARG A 144 16.06 -8.40 16.51
N VAL A 145 16.66 -8.43 15.32
CA VAL A 145 17.70 -9.42 14.96
C VAL A 145 18.98 -9.26 15.80
N LYS A 146 19.32 -8.04 16.26
CA LYS A 146 20.47 -7.85 17.17
C LYS A 146 20.21 -8.27 18.61
N LYS A 147 18.94 -8.33 19.03
CA LYS A 147 18.54 -8.66 20.41
C LYS A 147 18.25 -10.14 20.61
N GLY A 148 17.88 -10.85 19.55
CA GLY A 148 17.76 -12.32 19.53
C GLY A 148 19.11 -12.98 19.27
#